data_AF-A0A2V7VEJ0-F1
#
_entry.id   AF-A0A2V7VEJ0-F1
#
_cell.length_a   1.000
_cell.length_b   1.000
_cell.length_c   1.000
_cell.angle_alpha   90.00
_cell.angle_beta   90.00
_cell.angle_gamma   90.00
#
_symmetry.space_group_name_H-M   'P 1'
#
loop_
_entity.id
_entity.type
_entity.pdbx_description
1 polymer ?
#
loop_
_entity_poly.entity_id
_entity_poly.type
_entity_poly.pdbx_seq_one_letter_code
_entity_poly.pdbx_strand_id
1 'polypeptide(L)'
;MGRIAVTGTSSFLGARILRRLVDARGADSVVTVDIAAPPAALGGVRHQMLDLTLPGADQRLVDPTPTSWSRSALSTSWPRRRRPGSATS
;
A
#
# COMPACT_ATOMS: atom_id res chain seq x y z
N MET A 1 6.19 -15.60 -6.82
CA MET A 1 4.82 -15.27 -6.38
C MET A 1 4.37 -14.01 -7.09
N GLY A 2 3.21 -14.03 -7.76
CA GLY A 2 2.69 -12.87 -8.49
C GLY A 2 2.17 -11.78 -7.55
N ARG A 3 2.28 -10.51 -7.97
CA ARG A 3 1.68 -9.37 -7.28
C ARG A 3 0.31 -9.07 -7.88
N ILE A 4 -0.66 -8.72 -7.04
CA ILE A 4 -2.02 -8.38 -7.45
C ILE A 4 -2.16 -6.85 -7.45
N ALA A 5 -2.51 -6.27 -8.59
CA ALA A 5 -2.91 -4.87 -8.68
C ALA A 5 -4.43 -4.76 -8.49
N VAL A 6 -4.88 -3.82 -7.67
CA VAL A 6 -6.31 -3.57 -7.40
C VAL A 6 -6.61 -2.09 -7.63
N THR A 7 -7.65 -1.80 -8.42
CA THR A 7 -8.13 -0.45 -8.69
C THR A 7 -9.47 -0.17 -7.99
N GLY A 8 -9.85 1.11 -7.88
CA GLY A 8 -11.12 1.51 -7.26
C GLY A 8 -11.23 1.13 -5.77
N THR A 9 -10.10 1.08 -5.07
CA THR A 9 -9.96 0.65 -3.68
C THR A 9 -10.55 1.64 -2.66
N SER A 10 -10.80 2.87 -3.08
CA SER A 10 -11.53 3.89 -2.31
C SER A 10 -13.04 3.68 -2.30
N SER A 11 -13.57 2.84 -3.20
CA SER A 11 -15.00 2.46 -3.22
C SER A 11 -15.37 1.45 -2.14
N PHE A 12 -16.67 1.31 -1.85
CA PHE A 12 -17.18 0.32 -0.89
C PHE A 12 -16.76 -1.11 -1.24
N LEU A 13 -16.97 -1.54 -2.48
CA LEU A 13 -16.64 -2.89 -2.93
C LEU A 13 -15.12 -3.08 -2.99
N GLY A 14 -14.40 -2.12 -3.55
CA GLY A 14 -12.95 -2.18 -3.68
C GLY A 14 -12.25 -2.29 -2.33
N ALA A 15 -12.67 -1.49 -1.34
CA ALA A 15 -12.12 -1.57 0.01
C ALA A 15 -12.37 -2.94 0.68
N ARG A 16 -13.53 -3.56 0.44
CA ARG A 16 -13.86 -4.88 0.99
C ARG A 16 -13.09 -6.02 0.31
N ILE A 17 -12.92 -5.95 -1.01
CA ILE A 17 -12.09 -6.88 -1.78
C ILE A 17 -10.62 -6.76 -1.34
N LEU A 18 -10.11 -5.54 -1.24
CA LEU A 18 -8.74 -5.26 -0.82
C LEU A 18 -8.46 -5.88 0.56
N ARG A 19 -9.34 -5.68 1.53
CA ARG A 19 -9.20 -6.27 2.88
C ARG A 19 -9.08 -7.80 2.81
N ARG A 20 -9.99 -8.46 2.08
CA ARG A 20 -9.96 -9.92 1.92
C ARG A 20 -8.70 -10.43 1.21
N LEU A 21 -8.19 -9.69 0.23
CA LEU A 21 -6.95 -10.04 -0.46
C LEU A 21 -5.73 -9.92 0.46
N VAL A 22 -5.65 -8.84 1.23
CA VAL A 22 -4.59 -8.64 2.23
C VAL A 22 -4.63 -9.76 3.28
N ASP A 23 -5.82 -10.10 3.78
CA ASP A 23 -5.99 -11.19 4.76
C ASP A 23 -5.55 -12.55 4.19
N ALA A 24 -5.84 -12.82 2.92
CA ALA A 24 -5.57 -14.12 2.29
C ALA A 24 -4.15 -14.28 1.74
N ARG A 25 -3.48 -13.18 1.38
CA ARG A 25 -2.21 -13.20 0.62
C ARG A 25 -1.09 -12.35 1.24
N GLY A 26 -1.41 -11.54 2.25
CA GLY A 26 -0.49 -10.59 2.86
C GLY A 26 -0.37 -9.28 2.07
N ALA A 27 -0.14 -8.18 2.79
CA ALA A 27 -0.11 -6.82 2.22
C ALA A 27 0.99 -6.63 1.15
N ASP A 28 2.14 -7.29 1.28
CA ASP A 28 3.25 -7.17 0.34
C ASP A 28 2.94 -7.72 -1.07
N SER A 29 1.96 -8.62 -1.15
CA SER A 29 1.49 -9.22 -2.40
C SER A 29 0.53 -8.32 -3.18
N VAL A 30 0.05 -7.23 -2.58
CA VAL A 30 -0.96 -6.34 -3.15
C VAL A 30 -0.38 -4.96 -3.42
N VAL A 31 -0.75 -4.39 -4.56
CA VAL A 31 -0.52 -2.99 -4.91
C VAL A 31 -1.87 -2.36 -5.23
N THR A 32 -2.18 -1.23 -4.64
CA THR A 32 -3.39 -0.47 -4.94
C THR A 32 -3.07 0.64 -5.93
N VAL A 33 -3.95 0.82 -6.91
CA VAL A 33 -3.84 1.86 -7.93
C VAL A 33 -5.15 2.62 -7.98
N ASP A 34 -5.18 3.83 -7.45
CA ASP A 34 -6.40 4.61 -7.32
C ASP A 34 -6.05 6.11 -7.27
N ILE A 35 -7.01 6.99 -7.54
CA ILE A 35 -6.81 8.43 -7.33
C ILE A 35 -6.82 8.79 -5.84
N ALA A 36 -7.57 8.02 -5.04
CA ALA A 36 -7.66 8.21 -3.60
C ALA A 36 -6.98 7.06 -2.85
N ALA A 37 -6.24 7.40 -1.79
CA ALA A 37 -5.57 6.40 -0.97
C ALA A 37 -6.57 5.43 -0.32
N PRO A 38 -6.23 4.13 -0.24
CA PRO A 38 -7.06 3.17 0.45
C PRO A 38 -7.15 3.49 1.95
N PRO A 39 -8.19 3.03 2.67
CA PRO A 39 -8.36 3.29 4.09
C PRO A 39 -7.12 2.91 4.91
N ALA A 40 -6.68 3.81 5.78
CA ALA A 40 -5.44 3.73 6.56
C ALA A 40 -5.27 2.45 7.42
N ALA A 41 -6.36 1.75 7.72
CA ALA A 41 -6.34 0.51 8.50
C ALA A 41 -5.59 -0.64 7.79
N LEU A 42 -5.29 -0.52 6.48
CA LEU A 42 -4.62 -1.54 5.68
C LEU A 42 -3.11 -1.23 5.57
N GLY A 43 -2.45 -1.14 6.73
CA GLY A 43 -1.02 -0.89 6.83
C GLY A 43 -0.19 -1.89 6.02
N GLY A 44 0.92 -1.42 5.43
CA GLY A 44 1.84 -2.24 4.63
C GLY A 44 1.45 -2.40 3.15
N VAL A 45 0.24 -2.01 2.75
CA VAL A 45 -0.16 -2.03 1.34
C VAL A 45 0.51 -0.86 0.60
N ARG A 46 1.12 -1.16 -0.55
CA ARG A 46 1.68 -0.14 -1.43
C ARG A 46 0.57 0.52 -2.24
N HIS A 47 0.58 1.83 -2.30
CA HIS A 47 -0.37 2.62 -3.07
C HIS A 47 0.35 3.43 -4.15
N GLN A 48 -0.17 3.35 -5.37
CA GLN A 48 0.19 4.20 -6.47
C GLN A 48 -1.00 5.10 -6.78
N MET A 49 -0.82 6.41 -6.59
CA MET A 49 -1.83 7.37 -6.97
C MET A 49 -1.84 7.50 -8.50
N LEU A 50 -2.94 7.11 -9.15
CA LEU A 50 -3.08 7.23 -10.59
C LEU A 50 -4.54 7.47 -10.97
N ASP A 51 -4.77 8.53 -11.72
CA ASP A 51 -6.03 8.76 -12.40
C ASP A 51 -6.06 7.94 -13.70
N LEU A 52 -6.85 6.87 -13.69
CA LEU A 52 -7.02 5.94 -14.80
C LEU A 52 -7.91 6.50 -15.94
N THR A 53 -8.50 7.68 -15.74
CA THR A 53 -9.34 8.34 -16.75
C THR A 53 -8.54 9.25 -17.68
N LEU A 54 -7.29 9.56 -17.33
CA LEU A 54 -6.41 10.39 -18.14
C LEU A 54 -5.84 9.63 -19.35
N PRO A 55 -5.61 10.31 -20.48
CA PRO A 55 -4.87 9.73 -21.60
C PRO A 55 -3.47 9.23 -21.16
N GLY A 56 -3.07 8.04 -21.63
CA GLY A 56 -1.78 7.44 -21.32
C GLY A 56 -1.67 6.82 -19.91
N ALA A 57 -2.79 6.63 -19.20
CA ALA A 57 -2.81 5.98 -17.89
C ALA A 57 -2.35 4.51 -17.94
N ASP A 58 -2.60 3.82 -19.04
CA ASP A 58 -2.09 2.48 -19.35
C ASP A 58 -0.56 2.45 -19.31
N GLN A 59 0.10 3.42 -19.93
CA GLN A 59 1.56 3.48 -19.95
C GLN A 59 2.14 3.79 -18.57
N ARG A 60 1.47 4.66 -17.80
CA ARG A 60 1.84 4.95 -16.40
C ARG A 60 1.62 3.78 -15.44
N LEU A 61 0.74 2.84 -15.80
CA LEU A 61 0.51 1.60 -15.05
C LEU A 61 1.68 0.62 -15.22
N VAL A 62 2.27 0.58 -16.41
CA VAL A 62 3.39 -0.32 -16.77
C VAL A 62 4.74 0.24 -16.32
N ASP A 63 4.93 1.56 -16.43
CA ASP A 63 6.14 2.28 -16.02
C ASP A 63 5.85 3.21 -14.83
N PRO A 64 5.66 2.65 -13.62
CA PRO A 64 5.40 3.46 -12.45
C PRO A 64 6.67 4.24 -12.08
N THR A 65 6.61 5.57 -12.14
CA THR A 65 7.74 6.41 -11.74
C THR A 65 8.00 6.25 -10.23
N PRO A 66 9.27 6.20 -9.77
CA PRO A 66 9.58 5.99 -8.36
C PRO A 66 8.92 7.03 -7.42
N THR A 67 8.61 8.21 -7.95
CA THR A 67 7.95 9.32 -7.24
C THR A 67 6.46 9.08 -6.98
N SER A 68 5.81 8.13 -7.66
CA SER A 68 4.37 7.85 -7.49
C SER A 68 4.06 6.88 -6.35
N TRP A 69 5.09 6.34 -5.69
CA TRP A 69 4.96 5.33 -4.64
C TRP A 69 4.86 6.01 -3.28
N SER A 70 3.65 6.35 -2.84
CA SER A 70 3.42 6.70 -1.45
C SER A 70 3.20 5.43 -0.63
N ARG A 71 4.10 5.14 0.31
CA ARG A 71 3.76 4.21 1.40
C ARG A 71 2.63 4.87 2.19
N SER A 72 1.49 4.19 2.35
CA SER A 72 0.41 4.70 3.19
C SER A 72 0.94 4.86 4.62
N ALA A 73 1.31 6.09 4.94
CA ALA A 73 2.08 6.45 6.12
C ALA A 73 1.13 6.64 7.30
N LEU A 74 0.60 5.53 7.82
CA LEU A 74 0.07 5.48 9.19
C LEU A 74 0.58 4.21 9.88
N SER A 75 1.91 4.05 9.87
CA SER A 75 2.59 3.43 11.01
C SER A 75 2.53 4.46 12.12
N THR A 76 1.69 4.20 13.10
CA THR A 76 1.73 4.81 14.43
C THR A 76 3.18 5.01 14.87
N SER A 77 3.47 6.20 15.39
CA SER A 77 4.69 6.50 16.11
C SER A 77 4.84 5.51 17.27
N TRP A 78 5.64 4.48 17.08
CA TRP A 78 6.11 3.62 18.15
C TRP A 78 7.53 4.04 18.52
N PRO A 79 7.81 4.34 19.81
CA PRO A 79 9.13 4.76 20.22
C PRO A 79 10.10 3.59 20.05
N ARG A 80 11.30 3.85 19.52
CA ARG A 80 12.41 2.89 19.50
C ARG A 80 12.67 2.42 20.95
N ARG A 81 12.20 1.22 21.29
CA ARG A 81 12.54 0.54 22.54
C ARG A 81 14.05 0.29 22.51
N ARG A 82 14.82 1.09 23.26
CA ARG A 82 16.23 0.80 23.52
C ARG A 82 16.29 -0.57 24.20
N ARG A 83 17.07 -1.48 23.62
CA ARG A 83 17.37 -2.80 24.22
C ARG A 83 18.02 -2.58 25.60
N PRO A 84 17.65 -3.35 26.64
CA PRO A 84 18.37 -3.30 27.90
C PRO A 84 19.63 -4.16 27.83
N GLY A 85 20.72 -3.63 28.38
CA GLY A 85 21.78 -4.40 29.04
C GLY A 85 22.81 -5.11 28.17
N SER A 86 24.05 -4.64 28.26
CA SER A 86 25.17 -5.53 28.58
C SER A 86 26.05 -4.81 29.59
N ALA A 87 25.89 -5.18 30.86
CA ALA A 87 26.90 -5.00 31.87
C ALA A 87 28.09 -5.90 31.52
N THR A 88 29.29 -5.33 31.49
CA THR A 88 30.54 -6.07 31.68
C THR A 88 31.51 -5.15 32.41
N SER A 89 31.79 -5.55 33.64
CA SER A 89 33.02 -5.42 34.45
C SER A 89 33.86 -4.15 34.39
#